data_AF-A0A6A3A1Y2-F1
#
_entry.id   AF-A0A6A3A1Y2-F1
#
_cell.length_a   1.000
_cell.length_b   1.000
_cell.length_c   1.000
_cell.angle_alpha   90.00
_cell.angle_beta   90.00
_cell.angle_gamma   90.00
#
_symmetry.space_group_name_H-M   'P 1'
#
loop_
_entity.id
_entity.type
_entity.pdbx_description
1 polymer ?
#
loop_
_entity_poly.entity_id
_entity_poly.type
_entity_poly.pdbx_seq_one_letter_code
_entity_poly.pdbx_strand_id
1 'polypeptide(L)'
;MDLGRWFLFVWTVVAMVVTLSTINVDARYHYHKGQKVNVSPPSPSDEAPAPSVPTTPAEPPPASSPSIPSGDGSLDDTAAFREAWKAASAVESATILVPSDKVFMITSTIFSGPCKPGLVFQVDGVLMPTEGPECWPKANSRKQWLVIYRLNDMKLTGNGIIEGNTHKWVSMVHICQDSGPSDGPAVNDKVLHELELSRDDCISLGTGCSNVDIDGVTCGPSHGISIGSLGVHNSQACVSNITVCNTIIRESDNGVRIKTWQGGTGSECLNQKSAVHVTDIQYRNIKGTYDVRTPPIHFACSDTMACTNITMAEVELLPEEGDLLDDPFCWNAYGIEETLTIPPIGCLQEGMP
;
A
#
# COMPACT_ATOMS: atom_id res chain seq x y z
N MET A 1 -16.63 63.22 13.00
CA MET A 1 -16.96 61.80 12.73
C MET A 1 -18.24 61.50 13.47
N ASP A 2 -19.28 61.18 12.70
CA ASP A 2 -20.66 61.08 13.18
C ASP A 2 -20.83 59.86 14.10
N LEU A 3 -21.37 60.06 15.30
CA LEU A 3 -21.45 59.03 16.35
C LEU A 3 -22.19 57.78 15.83
N GLY A 4 -23.16 57.97 14.95
CA GLY A 4 -23.90 56.88 14.30
C GLY A 4 -23.05 56.00 13.38
N ARG A 5 -22.03 56.55 12.70
CA ARG A 5 -21.12 55.77 11.84
C ARG A 5 -20.17 54.90 12.66
N TRP A 6 -19.79 55.36 13.84
CA TRP A 6 -18.95 54.59 14.76
C TRP A 6 -19.71 53.38 15.33
N PHE A 7 -20.98 53.57 15.72
CA PHE A 7 -21.82 52.45 16.17
C PHE A 7 -22.09 51.43 15.07
N LEU A 8 -22.33 51.86 13.82
CA LEU A 8 -22.48 50.93 12.70
C LEU A 8 -21.22 50.09 12.47
N PHE A 9 -20.04 50.71 12.53
CA PHE A 9 -18.77 50.02 12.33
C PHE A 9 -18.50 48.99 13.42
N VAL A 10 -18.70 49.36 14.69
CA VAL A 10 -18.56 48.44 15.83
C VAL A 10 -19.53 47.27 15.70
N TRP A 11 -20.78 47.53 15.32
CA TRP A 11 -21.78 46.48 15.15
C TRP A 11 -21.44 45.53 14.00
N THR A 12 -20.94 46.02 12.86
CA THR A 12 -20.50 45.18 11.75
C THR A 12 -19.30 44.29 12.10
N VAL A 13 -18.34 44.80 12.88
CA VAL A 13 -17.18 44.02 13.33
C VAL A 13 -17.60 42.95 14.33
N VAL A 14 -18.48 43.27 15.29
CA VAL A 14 -19.02 42.29 16.24
C VAL A 14 -19.84 41.22 15.52
N ALA A 15 -20.67 41.59 14.55
CA ALA A 15 -21.45 40.64 13.75
C ALA A 15 -20.54 39.69 12.94
N MET A 16 -19.46 40.19 12.33
CA MET A 16 -18.48 39.36 11.62
C MET A 16 -17.73 38.40 12.55
N VAL A 17 -17.33 38.85 13.74
CA VAL A 17 -16.66 37.99 14.73
C VAL A 17 -17.61 36.89 15.22
N VAL A 18 -18.89 37.21 15.45
CA VAL A 18 -19.90 36.22 15.84
C VAL A 18 -20.18 35.23 14.71
N THR A 19 -20.27 35.66 13.44
CA THR A 19 -20.47 34.74 12.32
C THR A 19 -19.26 33.83 12.08
N LEU A 20 -18.03 34.34 12.22
CA LEU A 20 -16.80 33.54 12.14
C LEU A 20 -16.68 32.54 13.31
N SER A 21 -17.22 32.86 14.49
CA SER A 21 -17.25 31.97 15.66
C SER A 21 -18.31 30.86 15.53
N THR A 22 -19.27 30.99 14.61
CA THR A 22 -20.30 29.97 14.34
C THR A 22 -19.96 29.04 13.18
N ILE A 23 -18.83 29.25 12.51
CA ILE A 23 -18.29 28.27 11.54
C ILE A 23 -17.52 27.22 12.32
N ASN A 24 -18.25 26.36 13.04
CA ASN A 24 -17.68 25.10 13.50
C ASN A 24 -17.43 24.26 12.26
N VAL A 25 -16.15 24.07 11.92
CA VAL A 25 -15.73 22.96 11.07
C VAL A 25 -15.97 21.70 11.89
N ASP A 26 -17.06 20.99 11.61
CA ASP A 26 -17.30 19.66 12.16
C ASP A 26 -16.25 18.70 11.60
N ALA A 27 -15.11 18.61 12.28
CA ALA A 27 -14.25 17.45 12.18
C ALA A 27 -15.06 16.25 12.68
N ARG A 28 -15.47 15.35 11.77
CA ARG A 28 -16.22 14.14 12.12
C ARG A 28 -15.36 13.23 13.00
N TYR A 29 -15.54 13.36 14.31
CA TYR A 29 -15.01 12.43 15.30
C TYR A 29 -15.84 11.14 15.25
N HIS A 30 -15.29 10.07 14.66
CA HIS A 30 -15.93 8.75 14.70
C HIS A 30 -15.73 8.12 16.09
N TYR A 31 -16.72 8.31 16.97
CA TYR A 31 -16.80 7.65 18.28
C TYR A 31 -17.35 6.22 18.13
N HIS A 32 -16.52 5.20 18.33
CA HIS A 32 -16.98 3.82 18.49
C HIS A 32 -17.61 3.64 19.88
N LYS A 33 -18.95 3.62 19.92
CA LYS A 33 -19.71 3.30 21.14
C LYS A 33 -19.58 1.80 21.41
N GLY A 34 -18.77 1.45 22.41
CA GLY A 34 -18.74 0.08 22.94
C GLY A 34 -20.13 -0.35 23.42
N GLN A 35 -20.70 -1.36 22.78
CA GLN A 35 -21.91 -2.03 23.26
C GLN A 35 -21.55 -2.80 24.53
N LYS A 36 -22.03 -2.33 25.69
CA LYS A 36 -22.13 -3.15 26.89
C LYS A 36 -23.18 -4.23 26.64
N VAL A 37 -22.74 -5.43 26.29
CA VAL A 37 -23.61 -6.62 26.34
C VAL A 37 -23.75 -7.00 27.80
N ASN A 38 -24.98 -6.96 28.30
CA ASN A 38 -25.34 -7.32 29.67
C ASN A 38 -25.41 -8.86 29.74
N VAL A 39 -24.30 -9.51 30.10
CA VAL A 39 -24.26 -10.97 30.27
C VAL A 39 -24.52 -11.29 31.74
N SER A 40 -25.65 -11.93 32.03
CA SER A 40 -25.94 -12.52 33.34
C SER A 40 -24.98 -13.70 33.61
N PRO A 41 -24.58 -13.93 34.88
CA PRO A 41 -23.65 -15.01 35.20
C PRO A 41 -24.29 -16.40 34.94
N PRO A 42 -23.56 -17.36 34.35
CA PRO A 42 -24.08 -18.71 34.16
C PRO A 42 -24.05 -19.50 35.49
N SER A 43 -25.10 -20.31 35.69
CA SER A 43 -25.22 -21.31 36.76
C SER A 43 -24.26 -22.50 36.53
N PRO A 44 -23.87 -23.25 37.59
CA PRO A 44 -22.89 -24.33 37.50
C PRO A 44 -23.54 -25.70 37.30
N SER A 45 -23.26 -26.35 36.15
CA SER A 45 -23.36 -27.80 35.83
C SER A 45 -23.46 -27.89 34.30
N ASP A 46 -22.60 -28.56 33.53
CA ASP A 46 -22.11 -29.93 33.63
C ASP A 46 -20.70 -30.09 33.01
N GLU A 47 -20.07 -31.23 33.32
CA GLU A 47 -18.66 -31.61 33.12
C GLU A 47 -18.08 -31.37 31.71
N ALA A 48 -16.83 -30.88 31.68
CA ALA A 48 -16.01 -30.76 30.48
C ALA A 48 -15.49 -32.14 30.01
N PRO A 49 -15.55 -32.47 28.71
CA PRO A 49 -14.80 -33.61 28.19
C PRO A 49 -13.31 -33.28 28.08
N ALA A 50 -12.47 -34.27 28.38
CA ALA A 50 -11.02 -34.17 28.43
C ALA A 50 -10.39 -33.72 27.09
N PRO A 51 -9.24 -33.01 27.12
CA PRO A 51 -8.59 -32.50 25.92
C PRO A 51 -8.00 -33.64 25.07
N SER A 52 -8.34 -33.65 23.79
CA SER A 52 -7.71 -34.51 22.79
C SER A 52 -6.27 -34.06 22.52
N VAL A 53 -5.36 -35.04 22.55
CA VAL A 53 -3.92 -34.90 22.30
C VAL A 53 -3.68 -34.28 20.91
N PRO A 54 -2.74 -33.31 20.76
CA PRO A 54 -2.42 -32.73 19.46
C PRO A 54 -1.82 -33.80 18.54
N THR A 55 -2.45 -34.02 17.39
CA THR A 55 -1.92 -34.88 16.33
C THR A 55 -0.72 -34.17 15.70
N THR A 56 0.38 -34.90 15.56
CA THR A 56 1.63 -34.50 14.92
C THR A 56 1.39 -33.78 13.58
N PRO A 57 2.14 -32.71 13.24
CA PRO A 57 1.97 -32.03 11.96
C PRO A 57 2.15 -33.02 10.80
N ALA A 58 1.15 -33.09 9.92
CA ALA A 58 1.26 -33.87 8.69
C ALA A 58 2.46 -33.35 7.89
N GLU A 59 3.32 -34.28 7.50
CA GLU A 59 4.41 -34.04 6.56
C GLU A 59 3.85 -33.40 5.28
N PRO A 60 4.48 -32.33 4.74
CA PRO A 60 4.00 -31.73 3.50
C PRO A 60 4.07 -32.76 2.36
N PRO A 61 3.13 -32.72 1.40
CA PRO A 61 3.13 -33.66 0.28
C PRO A 61 4.46 -33.54 -0.50
N PRO A 62 4.91 -34.63 -1.14
CA PRO A 62 6.17 -34.63 -1.88
C PRO A 62 6.15 -33.54 -2.95
N ALA A 63 7.24 -32.77 -3.03
CA ALA A 63 7.42 -31.72 -4.01
C ALA A 63 7.12 -32.28 -5.42
N SER A 64 6.07 -31.75 -6.05
CA SER A 64 5.92 -31.84 -7.50
C SER A 64 7.21 -31.34 -8.14
N SER A 65 7.66 -31.99 -9.20
CA SER A 65 8.79 -31.52 -10.02
C SER A 65 8.75 -30.00 -10.21
N PRO A 66 9.88 -29.28 -10.17
CA PRO A 66 9.89 -27.82 -10.23
C PRO A 66 9.11 -27.38 -11.48
N SER A 67 7.99 -26.71 -11.25
CA SER A 67 7.17 -26.16 -12.31
C SER A 67 7.99 -25.07 -12.99
N ILE A 68 8.38 -25.27 -14.24
CA ILE A 68 9.04 -24.25 -15.04
C ILE A 68 7.98 -23.18 -15.36
N PRO A 69 8.23 -21.89 -15.09
CA PRO A 69 7.25 -20.86 -15.40
C PRO A 69 7.14 -20.71 -16.93
N SER A 70 5.92 -20.58 -17.44
CA SER A 70 5.65 -20.48 -18.88
C SER A 70 6.02 -19.09 -19.40
N GLY A 71 5.60 -18.06 -18.66
CA GLY A 71 5.76 -16.65 -19.05
C GLY A 71 5.04 -16.33 -20.37
N ASP A 72 3.93 -17.02 -20.64
CA ASP A 72 3.13 -16.90 -21.86
C ASP A 72 1.96 -15.90 -21.74
N GLY A 73 1.78 -15.30 -20.56
CA GLY A 73 0.70 -14.37 -20.29
C GLY A 73 -0.69 -15.01 -20.19
N SER A 74 -0.77 -16.32 -19.96
CA SER A 74 -2.04 -17.06 -19.84
C SER A 74 -2.08 -18.06 -18.69
N LEU A 75 -0.96 -18.69 -18.36
CA LEU A 75 -0.86 -19.65 -17.26
C LEU A 75 -0.51 -18.94 -15.94
N ASP A 76 -1.05 -19.46 -14.83
CA ASP A 76 -0.62 -19.03 -13.49
C ASP A 76 0.80 -19.53 -13.17
N ASP A 77 1.75 -18.60 -13.14
CA ASP A 77 3.16 -18.84 -12.86
C ASP A 77 3.51 -18.71 -11.36
N THR A 78 2.52 -18.50 -10.47
CA THR A 78 2.74 -18.19 -9.05
C THR A 78 3.66 -19.20 -8.35
N ALA A 79 3.45 -20.49 -8.54
CA ALA A 79 4.20 -21.54 -7.84
C ALA A 79 5.69 -21.49 -8.22
N ALA A 80 5.97 -21.46 -9.52
CA ALA A 80 7.30 -21.34 -10.08
C ALA A 80 8.01 -20.05 -9.63
N PHE A 81 7.29 -18.94 -9.60
CA PHE A 81 7.83 -17.65 -9.18
C PHE A 81 8.19 -17.63 -7.69
N ARG A 82 7.36 -18.23 -6.84
CA ARG A 82 7.65 -18.38 -5.39
C ARG A 82 8.83 -19.31 -5.13
N GLU A 83 8.97 -20.38 -5.90
CA GLU A 83 10.13 -21.28 -5.82
C GLU A 83 11.42 -20.55 -6.24
N ALA A 84 11.39 -19.80 -7.35
CA ALA A 84 12.50 -18.97 -7.80
C ALA A 84 12.90 -17.94 -6.73
N TRP A 85 11.93 -17.26 -6.13
CA TRP A 85 12.17 -16.32 -5.03
C TRP A 85 12.85 -16.99 -3.84
N LYS A 86 12.34 -18.15 -3.41
CA LYS A 86 12.91 -18.90 -2.28
C LYS A 86 14.34 -19.34 -2.56
N ALA A 87 14.62 -19.80 -3.78
CA ALA A 87 15.97 -20.22 -4.18
C ALA A 87 16.94 -19.02 -4.23
N ALA A 88 16.54 -17.92 -4.87
CA ALA A 88 17.35 -16.71 -4.97
C ALA A 88 17.64 -16.10 -3.59
N SER A 89 16.65 -16.08 -2.70
CA SER A 89 16.80 -15.55 -1.34
C SER A 89 17.85 -16.29 -0.49
N ALA A 90 18.15 -17.55 -0.83
CA ALA A 90 19.06 -18.39 -0.08
C ALA A 90 20.55 -18.21 -0.47
N VAL A 91 20.85 -17.47 -1.55
CA VAL A 91 22.20 -17.30 -2.09
C VAL A 91 22.55 -15.84 -2.30
N GLU A 92 23.83 -15.50 -2.18
CA GLU A 92 24.31 -14.12 -2.38
C GLU A 92 24.24 -13.72 -3.86
N SER A 93 23.95 -12.44 -4.10
CA SER A 93 23.97 -11.85 -5.46
C SER A 93 23.05 -12.56 -6.48
N ALA A 94 21.94 -13.13 -6.01
CA ALA A 94 20.98 -13.80 -6.87
C ALA A 94 20.20 -12.78 -7.73
N THR A 95 19.84 -13.18 -8.95
CA THR A 95 18.92 -12.42 -9.80
C THR A 95 17.70 -13.25 -10.15
N ILE A 96 16.52 -12.71 -9.88
CA ILE A 96 15.24 -13.21 -10.39
C ILE A 96 14.91 -12.33 -11.59
N LEU A 97 14.79 -12.93 -12.77
CA LEU A 97 14.59 -12.20 -14.03
C LEU A 97 13.20 -12.48 -14.60
N VAL A 98 12.49 -11.41 -14.95
CA VAL A 98 11.34 -11.42 -15.88
C VAL A 98 11.85 -10.90 -17.23
N PRO A 99 12.14 -11.78 -18.22
CA PRO A 99 12.73 -11.38 -19.49
C PRO A 99 11.80 -10.53 -20.36
N SER A 100 12.37 -9.68 -21.21
CA SER A 100 11.62 -8.72 -22.06
C SER A 100 10.62 -9.33 -23.03
N ASP A 101 10.79 -10.60 -23.39
CA ASP A 101 9.91 -11.35 -24.30
C ASP A 101 8.85 -12.18 -23.56
N LYS A 102 8.72 -11.99 -22.24
CA LYS A 102 7.85 -12.79 -21.36
C LYS A 102 6.82 -11.95 -20.63
N VAL A 103 5.68 -12.59 -20.39
CA VAL A 103 4.58 -12.07 -19.58
C VAL A 103 4.27 -13.12 -18.51
N PHE A 104 4.59 -12.84 -17.25
CA PHE A 104 4.25 -13.74 -16.14
C PHE A 104 2.98 -13.27 -15.46
N MET A 105 2.05 -14.21 -15.26
CA MET A 105 0.86 -13.96 -14.47
C MET A 105 1.01 -14.60 -13.09
N ILE A 106 0.86 -13.81 -12.02
CA ILE A 106 0.94 -14.32 -10.65
C ILE A 106 -0.25 -13.86 -9.81
N THR A 107 -0.78 -14.74 -8.98
CA THR A 107 -1.75 -14.38 -7.95
C THR A 107 -1.06 -13.64 -6.78
N SER A 108 -1.83 -13.16 -5.80
CA SER A 108 -1.32 -12.55 -4.56
C SER A 108 -0.07 -13.27 -4.03
N THR A 109 1.04 -12.55 -3.95
CA THR A 109 2.35 -13.07 -3.57
C THR A 109 3.06 -12.09 -2.65
N ILE A 110 3.51 -12.64 -1.52
CA ILE A 110 4.33 -11.92 -0.55
C ILE A 110 5.77 -12.41 -0.69
N PHE A 111 6.61 -11.55 -1.25
CA PHE A 111 8.06 -11.74 -1.35
C PHE A 111 8.70 -11.37 -0.03
N SER A 112 8.96 -12.39 0.79
CA SER A 112 9.44 -12.23 2.16
C SER A 112 10.91 -12.58 2.32
N GLY A 113 11.59 -11.80 3.16
CA GLY A 113 12.93 -12.11 3.66
C GLY A 113 12.94 -12.94 4.95
N PRO A 114 14.12 -13.11 5.57
CA PRO A 114 15.40 -12.49 5.20
C PRO A 114 16.04 -13.17 3.97
N CYS A 115 16.72 -12.37 3.15
CA CYS A 115 17.50 -12.83 2.00
C CYS A 115 18.99 -12.60 2.24
N LYS A 116 19.83 -13.31 1.48
CA LYS A 116 21.25 -13.00 1.40
C LYS A 116 21.48 -11.68 0.63
N PRO A 117 22.57 -10.94 0.94
CA PRO A 117 22.88 -9.66 0.30
C PRO A 117 22.97 -9.73 -1.23
N GLY A 118 22.64 -8.62 -1.88
CA GLY A 118 22.73 -8.47 -3.34
C GLY A 118 21.59 -9.13 -4.13
N LEU A 119 20.43 -9.38 -3.52
CA LEU A 119 19.27 -9.90 -4.24
C LEU A 119 18.75 -8.86 -5.23
N VAL A 120 18.66 -9.24 -6.51
CA VAL A 120 18.10 -8.42 -7.59
C VAL A 120 16.83 -9.07 -8.13
N PHE A 121 15.75 -8.30 -8.18
CA PHE A 121 14.55 -8.63 -8.93
C PHE A 121 14.48 -7.76 -10.17
N GLN A 122 14.87 -8.31 -11.32
CA GLN A 122 14.94 -7.61 -12.58
C GLN A 122 13.69 -7.89 -13.42
N VAL A 123 12.93 -6.84 -13.73
CA VAL A 123 11.71 -6.87 -14.53
C VAL A 123 11.93 -6.11 -15.83
N ASP A 124 12.22 -6.86 -16.91
CA ASP A 124 12.35 -6.32 -18.26
C ASP A 124 11.13 -6.62 -19.14
N GLY A 125 10.39 -7.69 -18.83
CA GLY A 125 9.12 -8.05 -19.46
C GLY A 125 7.91 -7.50 -18.71
N VAL A 126 6.83 -8.28 -18.66
CA VAL A 126 5.60 -7.90 -17.97
C VAL A 126 5.33 -8.86 -16.80
N LEU A 127 5.03 -8.30 -15.65
CA LEU A 127 4.50 -9.01 -14.49
C LEU A 127 3.11 -8.45 -14.18
N MET A 128 2.10 -9.31 -14.15
CA MET A 128 0.71 -8.90 -13.96
C MET A 128 -0.05 -9.92 -13.12
N PRO A 129 -1.20 -9.57 -12.50
CA PRO A 129 -2.04 -10.56 -11.86
C PRO A 129 -2.62 -11.50 -12.91
N THR A 130 -3.06 -12.68 -12.47
CA THR A 130 -3.88 -13.57 -13.30
C THR A 130 -5.27 -12.96 -13.53
N GLU A 131 -6.28 -13.52 -12.89
CA GLU A 131 -7.63 -12.95 -12.81
C GLU A 131 -7.73 -12.00 -11.60
N GLY A 132 -8.88 -11.36 -11.41
CA GLY A 132 -9.14 -10.53 -10.22
C GLY A 132 -9.07 -11.33 -8.90
N PRO A 133 -8.95 -10.65 -7.74
CA PRO A 133 -8.76 -11.30 -6.45
C PRO A 133 -9.80 -12.36 -6.12
N GLU A 134 -11.05 -12.21 -6.57
CA GLU A 134 -12.12 -13.19 -6.34
C GLU A 134 -11.84 -14.56 -6.96
N CYS A 135 -11.09 -14.62 -8.06
CA CYS A 135 -10.68 -15.85 -8.73
C CYS A 135 -9.47 -16.52 -8.08
N TRP A 136 -8.72 -15.83 -7.21
CA TRP A 136 -7.52 -16.42 -6.60
C TRP A 136 -7.90 -17.55 -5.60
N PRO A 137 -6.96 -18.44 -5.25
CA PRO A 137 -7.18 -19.42 -4.19
C PRO A 137 -7.63 -18.75 -2.87
N LYS A 138 -8.54 -19.38 -2.11
CA LYS A 138 -9.06 -18.83 -0.84
C LYS A 138 -7.98 -18.52 0.22
N ALA A 139 -6.82 -19.17 0.11
CA ALA A 139 -5.67 -18.95 0.99
C ALA A 139 -4.90 -17.65 0.66
N ASN A 140 -5.13 -17.07 -0.52
CA ASN A 140 -4.47 -15.86 -0.97
C ASN A 140 -5.17 -14.60 -0.42
N SER A 141 -4.42 -13.50 -0.30
CA SER A 141 -5.02 -12.23 0.08
C SER A 141 -5.95 -11.73 -1.01
N ARG A 142 -7.15 -11.29 -0.61
CA ARG A 142 -8.08 -10.56 -1.51
C ARG A 142 -7.77 -9.07 -1.61
N LYS A 143 -6.79 -8.58 -0.84
CA LYS A 143 -6.55 -7.14 -0.62
C LYS A 143 -5.17 -6.66 -1.06
N GLN A 144 -4.27 -7.60 -1.36
CA GLN A 144 -2.86 -7.32 -1.62
C GLN A 144 -2.33 -8.29 -2.67
N TRP A 145 -1.62 -7.77 -3.67
CA TRP A 145 -1.16 -8.51 -4.83
C TRP A 145 0.34 -8.75 -4.73
N LEU A 146 1.15 -7.70 -4.91
CA LEU A 146 2.61 -7.82 -4.87
C LEU A 146 3.15 -7.06 -3.65
N VAL A 147 3.51 -7.84 -2.62
CA VAL A 147 4.01 -7.28 -1.37
C VAL A 147 5.45 -7.74 -1.14
N ILE A 148 6.34 -6.78 -0.95
CA ILE A 148 7.72 -7.00 -0.51
C ILE A 148 7.78 -6.79 1.01
N TYR A 149 8.29 -7.78 1.75
CA TYR A 149 8.16 -7.82 3.21
C TYR A 149 9.44 -8.29 3.91
N ARG A 150 9.89 -7.57 4.94
CA ARG A 150 11.10 -7.92 5.73
C ARG A 150 12.36 -8.16 4.88
N LEU A 151 12.56 -7.36 3.83
CA LEU A 151 13.79 -7.41 3.02
C LEU A 151 14.81 -6.38 3.46
N ASN A 152 16.06 -6.79 3.46
CA ASN A 152 17.19 -5.89 3.67
C ASN A 152 18.17 -6.08 2.50
N ASP A 153 18.59 -4.98 1.88
CA ASP A 153 19.57 -4.97 0.78
C ASP A 153 19.07 -5.70 -0.48
N MET A 154 18.08 -5.10 -1.15
CA MET A 154 17.45 -5.65 -2.36
C MET A 154 17.27 -4.57 -3.43
N LYS A 155 17.42 -4.94 -4.71
CA LYS A 155 17.12 -4.08 -5.85
C LYS A 155 15.97 -4.64 -6.67
N LEU A 156 14.97 -3.84 -6.97
CA LEU A 156 13.96 -4.08 -8.00
C LEU A 156 14.28 -3.17 -9.18
N THR A 157 14.64 -3.73 -10.33
CA THR A 157 15.15 -2.94 -11.46
C THR A 157 14.61 -3.45 -12.80
N GLY A 158 14.93 -2.77 -13.89
CA GLY A 158 14.63 -3.17 -15.26
C GLY A 158 13.87 -2.08 -16.00
N ASN A 159 13.42 -2.37 -17.22
CA ASN A 159 12.65 -1.43 -18.04
C ASN A 159 11.23 -1.95 -18.39
N GLY A 160 10.82 -3.01 -17.71
CA GLY A 160 9.57 -3.72 -17.92
C GLY A 160 8.40 -3.08 -17.17
N ILE A 161 7.29 -3.81 -17.15
CA ILE A 161 6.00 -3.35 -16.62
C ILE A 161 5.56 -4.25 -15.46
N ILE A 162 5.22 -3.62 -14.33
CA ILE A 162 4.48 -4.25 -13.23
C ILE A 162 3.05 -3.71 -13.28
N GLU A 163 2.13 -4.52 -13.78
CA GLU A 163 0.76 -4.13 -14.08
C GLU A 163 -0.19 -4.61 -12.97
N GLY A 164 -0.76 -3.70 -12.18
CA GLY A 164 -1.72 -4.05 -11.13
C GLY A 164 -3.10 -4.46 -11.64
N ASN A 165 -3.45 -4.10 -12.89
CA ASN A 165 -4.72 -4.41 -13.57
C ASN A 165 -5.99 -4.02 -12.78
N THR A 166 -5.89 -2.99 -11.95
CA THR A 166 -6.93 -2.61 -10.98
C THR A 166 -8.29 -2.25 -11.60
N HIS A 167 -8.32 -1.68 -12.81
CA HIS A 167 -9.56 -1.39 -13.54
C HIS A 167 -10.28 -2.64 -14.07
N LYS A 168 -9.56 -3.74 -14.31
CA LYS A 168 -10.13 -4.98 -14.87
C LYS A 168 -10.75 -5.88 -13.79
N TRP A 169 -10.40 -5.68 -12.52
CA TRP A 169 -10.90 -6.52 -11.42
C TRP A 169 -12.42 -6.51 -11.33
N VAL A 170 -13.04 -5.34 -11.52
CA VAL A 170 -14.50 -5.16 -11.49
C VAL A 170 -15.19 -5.92 -12.64
N SER A 171 -14.58 -5.93 -13.84
CA SER A 171 -15.09 -6.69 -14.98
C SER A 171 -14.90 -8.20 -14.87
N MET A 172 -13.89 -8.65 -14.10
CA MET A 172 -13.53 -10.06 -13.94
C MET A 172 -14.36 -10.79 -12.88
N VAL A 173 -15.11 -10.06 -12.03
CA VAL A 173 -15.97 -10.64 -10.99
C VAL A 173 -17.00 -11.63 -11.57
N HIS A 174 -17.51 -11.35 -12.76
CA HIS A 174 -18.51 -12.19 -13.43
C HIS A 174 -17.88 -13.47 -14.02
N ILE A 175 -16.58 -13.43 -14.37
CA ILE A 175 -15.85 -14.56 -14.97
C ILE A 175 -15.66 -15.69 -13.95
N CYS A 176 -15.39 -15.35 -12.69
CA CYS A 176 -15.17 -16.33 -11.62
C CYS A 176 -16.43 -17.14 -11.24
N GLN A 177 -17.62 -16.73 -11.70
CA GLN A 177 -18.89 -17.44 -11.45
C GLN A 177 -19.19 -18.53 -12.48
N ASP A 178 -18.64 -18.43 -13.69
CA ASP A 178 -18.95 -19.35 -14.80
C ASP A 178 -18.00 -20.56 -14.89
N SER A 179 -16.86 -20.56 -14.18
CA SER A 179 -15.80 -21.58 -14.29
C SER A 179 -15.54 -22.47 -13.05
N GLY A 180 -16.32 -22.35 -11.96
CA GLY A 180 -16.11 -23.16 -10.73
C GLY A 180 -17.17 -22.92 -9.65
N PRO A 181 -17.28 -23.80 -8.62
CA PRO A 181 -18.52 -23.98 -7.86
C PRO A 181 -18.95 -22.69 -7.16
N SER A 182 -20.27 -22.50 -7.15
CA SER A 182 -21.10 -21.39 -6.66
C SER A 182 -20.95 -21.01 -5.17
N ASP A 183 -19.72 -20.99 -4.66
CA ASP A 183 -19.34 -20.65 -3.28
C ASP A 183 -18.61 -19.30 -3.19
N GLY A 184 -18.49 -18.55 -4.30
CA GLY A 184 -18.09 -17.16 -4.27
C GLY A 184 -19.20 -16.30 -3.65
N PRO A 185 -18.89 -15.26 -2.84
CA PRO A 185 -19.92 -14.38 -2.31
C PRO A 185 -20.73 -13.78 -3.47
N ALA A 186 -22.05 -13.73 -3.31
CA ALA A 186 -22.92 -13.07 -4.28
C ALA A 186 -22.44 -11.62 -4.46
N VAL A 187 -22.11 -11.28 -5.71
CA VAL A 187 -21.66 -9.94 -6.10
C VAL A 187 -22.80 -8.98 -5.81
N ASN A 188 -22.54 -8.04 -4.93
CA ASN A 188 -23.48 -7.00 -4.54
C ASN A 188 -22.74 -5.65 -4.52
N ASP A 189 -23.46 -4.55 -4.43
CA ASP A 189 -22.87 -3.20 -4.47
C ASP A 189 -21.76 -2.99 -3.43
N LYS A 190 -21.81 -3.71 -2.29
CA LYS A 190 -20.76 -3.68 -1.29
C LYS A 190 -19.49 -4.41 -1.75
N VAL A 191 -19.62 -5.55 -2.43
CA VAL A 191 -18.48 -6.28 -3.04
C VAL A 191 -17.87 -5.48 -4.18
N LEU A 192 -18.69 -4.87 -5.04
CA LEU A 192 -18.21 -3.99 -6.12
C LEU A 192 -17.49 -2.77 -5.56
N HIS A 193 -18.06 -2.13 -4.53
CA HIS A 193 -17.41 -1.00 -3.87
C HIS A 193 -16.14 -1.42 -3.10
N GLU A 194 -16.13 -2.58 -2.44
CA GLU A 194 -14.92 -3.12 -1.82
C GLU A 194 -13.85 -3.45 -2.85
N LEU A 195 -14.18 -3.91 -4.06
CA LEU A 195 -13.25 -4.16 -5.15
C LEU A 195 -12.73 -2.89 -5.83
N GLU A 196 -13.58 -1.86 -5.95
CA GLU A 196 -13.18 -0.52 -6.38
C GLU A 196 -12.26 0.16 -5.33
N LEU A 197 -12.44 -0.13 -4.04
CA LEU A 197 -11.59 0.34 -2.94
C LEU A 197 -10.36 -0.56 -2.70
N SER A 198 -10.39 -1.81 -3.16
CA SER A 198 -9.31 -2.80 -3.02
C SER A 198 -8.40 -2.84 -4.22
N ARG A 199 -8.40 -1.83 -5.10
CA ARG A 199 -7.35 -1.70 -6.12
C ARG A 199 -5.99 -1.93 -5.45
N ASP A 200 -5.11 -2.70 -6.06
CA ASP A 200 -3.81 -3.01 -5.46
C ASP A 200 -2.74 -2.02 -5.88
N ASP A 201 -1.75 -1.88 -5.02
CA ASP A 201 -0.51 -1.21 -5.38
C ASP A 201 0.21 -2.08 -6.43
N CYS A 202 0.88 -1.50 -7.43
CA CYS A 202 1.70 -2.35 -8.31
C CYS A 202 2.95 -2.86 -7.56
N ILE A 203 3.46 -2.04 -6.62
CA ILE A 203 4.49 -2.45 -5.66
C ILE A 203 4.07 -1.97 -4.27
N SER A 204 3.99 -2.89 -3.30
CA SER A 204 3.78 -2.58 -1.88
C SER A 204 4.99 -3.00 -1.04
N LEU A 205 5.59 -2.05 -0.31
CA LEU A 205 6.67 -2.29 0.65
C LEU A 205 6.09 -2.37 2.07
N GLY A 206 6.16 -3.55 2.68
CA GLY A 206 5.69 -3.82 4.02
C GLY A 206 6.74 -3.62 5.12
N THR A 207 6.39 -4.01 6.35
CA THR A 207 7.27 -3.83 7.51
C THR A 207 8.58 -4.63 7.41
N GLY A 208 9.64 -4.06 7.96
CA GLY A 208 10.98 -4.65 8.01
C GLY A 208 11.77 -4.51 6.73
N CYS A 209 11.28 -3.71 5.77
CA CYS A 209 12.01 -3.41 4.54
C CYS A 209 13.04 -2.29 4.79
N SER A 210 14.29 -2.51 4.42
CA SER A 210 15.33 -1.48 4.48
C SER A 210 16.36 -1.62 3.37
N ASN A 211 16.95 -0.51 2.92
CA ASN A 211 17.96 -0.51 1.85
C ASN A 211 17.39 -1.19 0.57
N VAL A 212 16.27 -0.65 0.10
CA VAL A 212 15.60 -1.17 -1.11
C VAL A 212 15.62 -0.10 -2.19
N ASP A 213 16.17 -0.46 -3.36
CA ASP A 213 16.20 0.40 -4.53
C ASP A 213 15.19 -0.12 -5.57
N ILE A 214 14.27 0.74 -6.01
CA ILE A 214 13.35 0.51 -7.14
C ILE A 214 13.79 1.44 -8.28
N ASP A 215 14.17 0.89 -9.43
CA ASP A 215 14.78 1.67 -10.52
C ASP A 215 14.33 1.24 -11.93
N GLY A 216 13.77 2.17 -12.71
CA GLY A 216 13.54 2.01 -14.16
C GLY A 216 12.23 1.35 -14.58
N VAL A 217 11.48 0.76 -13.65
CA VAL A 217 10.25 0.01 -13.98
C VAL A 217 9.07 0.93 -14.30
N THR A 218 8.15 0.43 -15.11
CA THR A 218 6.83 1.05 -15.32
C THR A 218 5.80 0.39 -14.40
N CYS A 219 5.04 1.19 -13.67
CA CYS A 219 4.04 0.75 -12.69
C CYS A 219 2.64 1.17 -13.11
N GLY A 220 1.75 0.20 -13.27
CA GLY A 220 0.31 0.44 -13.43
C GLY A 220 -0.32 -0.07 -14.74
N PRO A 221 -1.67 0.00 -14.86
CA PRO A 221 -2.62 0.65 -13.94
C PRO A 221 -2.69 0.02 -12.55
N SER A 222 -2.76 0.85 -11.50
CA SER A 222 -2.66 0.41 -10.10
C SER A 222 -3.02 1.51 -9.08
N HIS A 223 -2.78 1.29 -7.79
CA HIS A 223 -2.71 2.34 -6.76
C HIS A 223 -1.34 3.07 -6.71
N GLY A 224 -0.43 2.79 -7.64
CA GLY A 224 0.93 3.30 -7.66
C GLY A 224 1.89 2.46 -6.80
N ILE A 225 2.96 3.11 -6.32
CA ILE A 225 3.97 2.51 -5.44
C ILE A 225 3.71 2.95 -4.01
N SER A 226 3.53 1.97 -3.12
CA SER A 226 3.16 2.23 -1.71
C SER A 226 4.20 1.70 -0.73
N ILE A 227 4.52 2.51 0.27
CA ILE A 227 5.07 2.04 1.55
C ILE A 227 3.92 1.84 2.52
N GLY A 228 3.65 0.58 2.89
CA GLY A 228 2.56 0.17 3.77
C GLY A 228 1.34 -0.42 3.06
N SER A 229 0.24 -0.66 3.76
CA SER A 229 -0.06 -0.16 5.12
C SER A 229 0.82 -0.74 6.24
N LEU A 230 1.35 0.12 7.09
CA LEU A 230 2.22 -0.24 8.22
C LEU A 230 1.48 -0.09 9.57
N GLY A 231 1.79 -0.96 10.52
CA GLY A 231 1.30 -0.85 11.90
C GLY A 231 -0.16 -1.27 12.13
N VAL A 232 -0.72 -2.09 11.24
CA VAL A 232 -2.08 -2.65 11.38
C VAL A 232 -2.25 -3.27 12.77
N HIS A 233 -3.38 -3.01 13.44
CA HIS A 233 -3.66 -3.45 14.81
C HIS A 233 -2.66 -2.93 15.87
N ASN A 234 -2.13 -1.72 15.69
CA ASN A 234 -1.10 -1.13 16.56
C ASN A 234 0.18 -1.98 16.63
N SER A 235 0.47 -2.72 15.56
CA SER A 235 1.71 -3.49 15.44
C SER A 235 2.90 -2.57 15.17
N GLN A 236 4.10 -3.06 15.47
CA GLN A 236 5.34 -2.34 15.20
C GLN A 236 5.73 -2.47 13.73
N ALA A 237 6.25 -1.40 13.15
CA ALA A 237 6.82 -1.44 11.81
C ALA A 237 7.99 -0.49 11.65
N CYS A 238 9.04 -0.93 10.97
CA CYS A 238 10.14 -0.07 10.56
C CYS A 238 10.33 -0.25 9.05
N VAL A 239 10.39 0.86 8.32
CA VAL A 239 10.83 0.90 6.92
C VAL A 239 11.82 2.04 6.79
N SER A 240 13.00 1.79 6.22
CA SER A 240 14.01 2.84 6.12
C SER A 240 14.93 2.72 4.93
N ASN A 241 15.44 3.83 4.42
CA ASN A 241 16.37 3.86 3.29
C ASN A 241 15.77 3.16 2.05
N ILE A 242 14.73 3.77 1.50
CA ILE A 242 14.04 3.30 0.30
C ILE A 242 14.25 4.32 -0.81
N THR A 243 14.69 3.88 -1.97
CA THR A 243 14.85 4.73 -3.15
C THR A 243 13.90 4.25 -4.25
N VAL A 244 13.10 5.16 -4.81
CA VAL A 244 12.33 4.93 -6.03
C VAL A 244 12.80 5.92 -7.06
N CYS A 245 13.39 5.42 -8.15
CA CYS A 245 14.08 6.22 -9.16
C CYS A 245 13.66 5.83 -10.58
N ASN A 246 13.65 6.80 -11.50
CA ASN A 246 13.48 6.56 -12.94
C ASN A 246 12.22 5.74 -13.30
N THR A 247 11.15 5.87 -12.49
CA THR A 247 9.93 5.07 -12.63
C THR A 247 8.90 5.81 -13.46
N ILE A 248 8.18 5.07 -14.30
CA ILE A 248 6.98 5.57 -14.98
C ILE A 248 5.73 5.07 -14.25
N ILE A 249 4.85 5.97 -13.80
CA ILE A 249 3.52 5.64 -13.30
C ILE A 249 2.53 5.75 -14.47
N ARG A 250 1.70 4.73 -14.68
CA ARG A 250 0.70 4.73 -15.76
C ARG A 250 -0.67 4.44 -15.19
N GLU A 251 -1.66 5.27 -15.52
CA GLU A 251 -3.10 5.03 -15.30
C GLU A 251 -3.36 4.53 -13.86
N SER A 252 -2.77 5.20 -12.88
CA SER A 252 -2.82 4.76 -11.48
C SER A 252 -3.57 5.75 -10.61
N ASP A 253 -4.18 5.31 -9.52
CA ASP A 253 -4.94 6.22 -8.67
C ASP A 253 -4.03 7.30 -8.08
N ASN A 254 -2.89 6.86 -7.54
CA ASN A 254 -1.82 7.69 -7.04
C ASN A 254 -0.52 7.33 -7.79
N GLY A 255 0.50 8.18 -7.69
CA GLY A 255 1.86 7.83 -8.09
C GLY A 255 2.64 7.15 -6.96
N VAL A 256 2.77 7.85 -5.83
CA VAL A 256 3.52 7.37 -4.66
C VAL A 256 2.78 7.61 -3.36
N ARG A 257 2.85 6.63 -2.45
CA ARG A 257 2.08 6.64 -1.21
C ARG A 257 2.89 6.17 -0.01
N ILE A 258 2.59 6.73 1.15
CA ILE A 258 2.99 6.21 2.45
C ILE A 258 1.72 6.03 3.28
N LYS A 259 1.50 4.83 3.80
CA LYS A 259 0.29 4.45 4.55
C LYS A 259 0.70 3.86 5.89
N THR A 260 0.46 4.59 6.98
CA THR A 260 0.69 4.08 8.35
C THR A 260 -0.58 4.18 9.19
N TRP A 261 -0.73 3.28 10.16
CA TRP A 261 -1.90 3.24 11.03
C TRP A 261 -1.83 4.34 12.13
N GLN A 262 -2.95 5.01 12.40
CA GLN A 262 -3.06 6.06 13.42
C GLN A 262 -3.00 5.47 14.85
N GLY A 263 -2.22 6.08 15.74
CA GLY A 263 -2.12 5.69 17.16
C GLY A 263 -0.87 4.87 17.55
N GLY A 264 0.15 4.81 16.70
CA GLY A 264 1.40 4.07 16.95
C GLY A 264 2.41 4.84 17.83
N THR A 265 2.38 4.64 19.14
CA THR A 265 3.48 4.84 20.12
C THR A 265 4.93 4.64 19.66
N GLY A 266 5.95 5.54 19.74
CA GLY A 266 7.35 5.22 20.18
C GLY A 266 8.63 5.56 19.34
N SER A 267 9.73 4.78 19.36
CA SER A 267 11.13 5.31 19.14
C SER A 267 11.91 4.82 17.89
N GLU A 268 13.08 5.44 17.61
CA GLU A 268 14.07 5.09 16.55
C GLU A 268 14.34 3.57 16.40
N CYS A 269 14.72 3.12 15.19
CA CYS A 269 14.78 1.69 14.79
C CYS A 269 15.84 0.80 15.49
N LEU A 270 16.33 1.18 16.68
CA LEU A 270 17.20 0.35 17.51
C LEU A 270 16.49 -0.01 18.83
N ASN A 271 16.20 -1.31 19.01
CA ASN A 271 15.69 -1.94 20.25
C ASN A 271 14.20 -1.69 20.64
N GLN A 272 13.37 -1.28 19.68
CA GLN A 272 11.91 -1.46 19.53
C GLN A 272 11.08 -1.74 20.81
N LYS A 273 10.57 -0.67 21.44
CA LYS A 273 9.27 -0.70 22.13
C LYS A 273 8.39 0.38 21.51
N SER A 274 7.37 -0.10 20.78
CA SER A 274 6.29 0.64 20.13
C SER A 274 6.80 1.59 19.04
N ALA A 275 6.42 1.44 17.76
CA ALA A 275 6.21 2.55 16.77
C ALA A 275 6.13 2.03 15.33
N VAL A 276 5.47 2.80 14.48
CA VAL A 276 5.69 2.76 13.03
C VAL A 276 6.71 3.84 12.69
N HIS A 277 7.91 3.46 12.27
CA HIS A 277 8.98 4.39 11.90
C HIS A 277 9.28 4.27 10.41
N VAL A 278 9.18 5.38 9.70
CA VAL A 278 9.48 5.50 8.27
C VAL A 278 10.46 6.63 8.08
N THR A 279 11.67 6.34 7.59
CA THR A 279 12.71 7.37 7.40
C THR A 279 13.56 7.11 6.17
N ASP A 280 14.23 8.16 5.67
CA ASP A 280 15.19 8.09 4.57
C ASP A 280 14.54 7.55 3.29
N ILE A 281 13.49 8.24 2.82
CA ILE A 281 12.74 7.84 1.62
C ILE A 281 13.07 8.80 0.50
N GLN A 282 13.46 8.29 -0.66
CA GLN A 282 13.82 9.10 -1.82
C GLN A 282 12.94 8.74 -3.01
N TYR A 283 12.24 9.74 -3.55
CA TYR A 283 11.48 9.66 -4.80
C TYR A 283 12.13 10.59 -5.82
N ARG A 284 12.73 10.01 -6.88
CA ARG A 284 13.53 10.75 -7.85
C ARG A 284 13.15 10.42 -9.30
N ASN A 285 13.02 11.41 -10.15
CA ASN A 285 12.75 11.22 -11.59
C ASN A 285 11.56 10.26 -11.84
N ILE A 286 10.43 10.52 -11.17
CA ILE A 286 9.20 9.74 -11.31
C ILE A 286 8.26 10.50 -12.21
N LYS A 287 7.79 9.88 -13.29
CA LYS A 287 6.92 10.55 -14.26
C LYS A 287 5.67 9.72 -14.51
N GLY A 288 4.56 10.33 -14.89
CA GLY A 288 3.40 9.52 -15.21
C GLY A 288 2.04 10.17 -15.16
N THR A 289 1.02 9.33 -15.15
CA THR A 289 -0.37 9.74 -15.04
C THR A 289 -1.06 9.23 -13.79
N TYR A 290 -2.01 10.02 -13.27
CA TYR A 290 -2.84 9.64 -12.14
C TYR A 290 -4.35 9.90 -12.34
N ASP A 291 -5.18 9.22 -11.55
CA ASP A 291 -6.64 9.42 -11.53
C ASP A 291 -7.01 10.63 -10.66
N VAL A 292 -7.65 11.62 -11.28
CA VAL A 292 -8.07 12.90 -10.64
C VAL A 292 -9.00 12.76 -9.44
N ARG A 293 -9.52 11.55 -9.16
CA ARG A 293 -10.35 11.28 -7.98
C ARG A 293 -9.53 11.08 -6.71
N THR A 294 -8.20 10.98 -6.80
CA THR A 294 -7.33 10.82 -5.64
C THR A 294 -6.03 11.63 -5.76
N PRO A 295 -5.38 11.99 -4.64
CA PRO A 295 -4.14 12.77 -4.67
C PRO A 295 -2.98 12.02 -5.35
N PRO A 296 -2.23 12.61 -6.30
CA PRO A 296 -1.11 11.92 -6.96
C PRO A 296 0.01 11.50 -5.99
N ILE A 297 0.18 12.27 -4.91
CA ILE A 297 1.12 11.98 -3.83
C ILE A 297 0.31 11.94 -2.54
N HIS A 298 0.40 10.84 -1.80
CA HIS A 298 -0.40 10.63 -0.58
C HIS A 298 0.44 10.05 0.57
N PHE A 299 0.95 10.92 1.42
CA PHE A 299 1.75 10.57 2.60
C PHE A 299 0.90 10.69 3.88
N ALA A 300 0.42 9.56 4.38
CA ALA A 300 -0.37 9.46 5.60
C ALA A 300 0.43 8.75 6.70
N CYS A 301 1.19 9.53 7.48
CA CYS A 301 2.01 9.05 8.59
C CYS A 301 1.20 9.02 9.91
N SER A 302 1.74 8.41 10.96
CA SER A 302 1.01 8.17 12.20
C SER A 302 1.04 9.44 13.06
N ASP A 303 -0.04 9.82 13.75
CA ASP A 303 -0.08 11.05 14.57
C ASP A 303 1.04 11.14 15.62
N THR A 304 1.48 9.98 16.10
CA THR A 304 2.46 9.85 17.18
C THR A 304 3.87 9.60 16.67
N MET A 305 4.02 9.27 15.39
CA MET A 305 5.30 9.00 14.75
C MET A 305 5.30 9.47 13.30
N ALA A 306 6.03 10.55 13.08
CA ALA A 306 6.18 11.16 11.76
C ALA A 306 7.01 10.28 10.82
N CYS A 307 6.73 10.40 9.53
CA CYS A 307 7.72 9.99 8.53
C CYS A 307 8.73 11.11 8.34
N THR A 308 10.02 10.79 8.29
CA THR A 308 11.09 11.79 8.26
C THR A 308 12.07 11.56 7.12
N ASN A 309 12.83 12.60 6.78
CA ASN A 309 13.86 12.56 5.74
C ASN A 309 13.31 12.01 4.40
N ILE A 310 12.13 12.48 4.01
CA ILE A 310 11.57 12.24 2.68
C ILE A 310 12.20 13.23 1.72
N THR A 311 12.70 12.75 0.58
CA THR A 311 13.26 13.59 -0.48
C THR A 311 12.45 13.42 -1.75
N MET A 312 11.96 14.54 -2.29
CA MET A 312 11.27 14.60 -3.57
C MET A 312 12.14 15.35 -4.58
N ALA A 313 12.42 14.73 -5.72
CA ALA A 313 13.14 15.38 -6.82
C ALA A 313 12.62 14.90 -8.18
N GLU A 314 12.44 15.81 -9.13
CA GLU A 314 12.07 15.54 -10.52
C GLU A 314 10.81 14.65 -10.64
N VAL A 315 9.81 14.88 -9.79
CA VAL A 315 8.55 14.14 -9.81
C VAL A 315 7.51 14.90 -10.62
N GLU A 316 6.99 14.29 -11.69
CA GLU A 316 6.02 14.87 -12.61
C GLU A 316 4.86 13.90 -12.86
N LEU A 317 3.77 14.09 -12.13
CA LEU A 317 2.54 13.31 -12.22
C LEU A 317 1.42 14.21 -12.74
N LEU A 318 0.84 13.83 -13.88
CA LEU A 318 -0.20 14.58 -14.57
C LEU A 318 -1.53 13.81 -14.50
N PRO A 319 -2.69 14.49 -14.50
CA PRO A 319 -3.96 13.79 -14.60
C PRO A 319 -4.01 12.97 -15.88
N GLU A 320 -4.52 11.74 -15.81
CA GLU A 320 -4.76 10.90 -16.99
C GLU A 320 -5.77 11.56 -17.93
N GLU A 321 -6.86 12.05 -17.37
CA GLU A 321 -7.91 12.80 -18.04
C GLU A 321 -8.42 13.92 -17.11
N GLY A 322 -8.84 15.04 -17.70
CA GLY A 322 -9.36 16.20 -16.98
C GLY A 322 -8.29 17.23 -16.61
N ASP A 323 -8.73 18.28 -15.91
CA ASP A 323 -7.84 19.30 -15.38
C ASP A 323 -7.15 18.80 -14.10
N LEU A 324 -5.97 19.36 -13.78
CA LEU A 324 -5.23 19.05 -12.57
C LEU A 324 -6.15 19.26 -11.34
N LEU A 325 -6.55 18.14 -10.72
CA LEU A 325 -7.47 18.10 -9.60
C LEU A 325 -6.86 17.20 -8.52
N ASP A 326 -7.05 17.63 -7.27
CA ASP A 326 -6.46 17.14 -6.02
C ASP A 326 -4.97 17.45 -5.82
N ASP A 327 -4.73 18.32 -4.84
CA ASP A 327 -3.41 18.63 -4.30
C ASP A 327 -2.81 17.39 -3.62
N PRO A 328 -1.47 17.24 -3.61
CA PRO A 328 -0.78 16.29 -2.75
C PRO A 328 -1.29 16.32 -1.30
N PHE A 329 -1.40 15.14 -0.70
CA PHE A 329 -1.75 15.00 0.71
C PHE A 329 -0.53 14.59 1.52
N CYS A 330 -0.26 15.34 2.59
CA CYS A 330 0.78 15.01 3.55
C CYS A 330 0.23 15.18 4.97
N TRP A 331 0.41 14.16 5.80
CA TRP A 331 0.06 14.19 7.21
C TRP A 331 1.21 13.61 8.03
N ASN A 332 1.72 14.42 8.96
CA ASN A 332 2.87 14.11 9.81
C ASN A 332 4.09 13.60 9.01
N ALA A 333 4.36 14.22 7.87
CA ALA A 333 5.40 13.82 6.93
C ALA A 333 6.39 14.99 6.73
N TYR A 334 7.67 14.71 6.93
CA TYR A 334 8.75 15.70 6.92
C TYR A 334 9.84 15.34 5.94
N GLY A 335 10.33 16.34 5.22
CA GLY A 335 11.23 16.14 4.11
C GLY A 335 11.60 17.42 3.39
N ILE A 336 12.18 17.26 2.21
CA ILE A 336 12.57 18.35 1.33
C ILE A 336 12.13 18.07 -0.11
N GLU A 337 11.82 19.14 -0.82
CA GLU A 337 11.69 19.18 -2.27
C GLU A 337 13.00 19.75 -2.85
N GLU A 338 13.86 18.89 -3.40
CA GLU A 338 15.15 19.33 -3.95
C GLU A 338 15.01 20.08 -5.28
N THR A 339 13.97 19.72 -6.04
CA THR A 339 13.63 20.33 -7.33
C THR A 339 12.12 20.36 -7.47
N LEU A 340 11.62 21.29 -8.29
CA LEU A 340 10.17 21.44 -8.53
C LEU A 340 9.48 20.12 -8.88
N THR A 341 8.38 19.85 -8.19
CA THR A 341 7.47 18.74 -8.52
C THR A 341 6.20 19.24 -9.23
N ILE A 342 5.60 18.36 -10.02
CA ILE A 342 4.27 18.54 -10.58
C ILE A 342 3.39 17.37 -10.11
N PRO A 343 2.29 17.63 -9.39
CA PRO A 343 1.96 18.91 -8.77
C PRO A 343 2.97 19.33 -7.68
N PRO A 344 3.03 20.63 -7.30
CA PRO A 344 3.84 21.08 -6.18
C PRO A 344 3.43 20.42 -4.86
N ILE A 345 4.38 19.97 -4.04
CA ILE A 345 4.11 19.27 -2.77
C ILE A 345 4.21 20.19 -1.55
N GLY A 346 3.42 21.27 -1.54
CA GLY A 346 3.44 22.26 -0.45
C GLY A 346 3.03 21.74 0.94
N CYS A 347 2.51 20.51 1.02
CA CYS A 347 2.13 19.87 2.28
C CYS A 347 3.29 19.19 3.01
N LEU A 348 4.42 18.92 2.33
CA LEU A 348 5.57 18.24 2.93
C LEU A 348 6.31 19.21 3.84
N GLN A 349 6.46 18.86 5.12
CA GLN A 349 6.98 19.78 6.12
C GLN A 349 8.50 19.76 6.15
N GLU A 350 9.14 20.92 6.08
CA GLU A 350 10.59 21.00 6.24
C GLU A 350 11.03 20.82 7.70
N GLY A 351 12.24 20.29 7.90
CA GLY A 351 12.85 20.16 9.22
C GLY A 351 12.52 18.84 9.93
N MET A 352 12.50 18.87 11.26
CA MET A 352 12.18 17.73 12.11
C MET A 352 10.86 17.98 12.86
N PRO A 353 10.05 16.92 13.09
CA PRO A 353 8.78 16.97 13.83
C PRO A 353 8.89 17.49 15.26
#